data_AF-A0A2T7PBM6-F1
#
_entry.id   AF-A0A2T7PBM6-F1
#
_cell.length_a   1.000
_cell.length_b   1.000
_cell.length_c   1.000
_cell.angle_alpha   90.00
_cell.angle_beta   90.00
_cell.angle_gamma   90.00
#
_symmetry.space_group_name_H-M   'P 1'
#
loop_
_entity.id
_entity.type
_entity.pdbx_description
1 polymer ?
#
loop_
_entity_poly.entity_id
_entity_poly.type
_entity_poly.pdbx_seq_one_letter_code
_entity_poly.pdbx_strand_id
1 'polypeptide(L)'
;MFLAGVDTFWGKKEVDDKPSKPAKTRPSKPATTKPPTPGDEDKVWPCGLCGSPIDVTLHVENTLKEPFFNESIFLEGLNQRQLFHFLHEAANQNKIFRFSMTHYGAELGFMIDSINGLKSEWVNGKLNYWRILYINGTALEFGVSTFIPEDKDEFIFRSPSSKMKKS
;
A
#
# COMPACT_ATOMS: atom_id res chain seq x y z
N MET A 1 17.50 -55.90 21.79
CA MET A 1 18.40 -56.00 22.96
C MET A 1 19.67 -55.27 22.54
N PHE A 2 20.02 -54.08 23.00
CA PHE A 2 19.83 -53.41 24.29
C PHE A 2 19.27 -51.99 24.16
N LEU A 3 18.76 -51.51 25.28
CA LEU A 3 18.11 -50.23 25.57
C LEU A 3 19.12 -49.12 25.93
N ALA A 4 18.57 -47.90 25.91
CA ALA A 4 18.83 -46.77 26.83
C ALA A 4 19.99 -45.81 26.54
N GLY A 5 19.67 -44.53 26.71
CA GLY A 5 20.60 -43.40 26.72
C GLY A 5 19.89 -42.06 26.64
N VAL A 6 18.99 -41.80 27.59
CA VAL A 6 18.46 -40.46 27.87
C VAL A 6 19.58 -39.68 28.57
N ASP A 7 19.90 -38.49 28.12
CA ASP A 7 20.42 -37.47 29.01
C ASP A 7 19.97 -36.07 28.61
N THR A 8 19.16 -35.50 29.50
CA THR A 8 18.75 -34.12 29.60
C THR A 8 19.94 -33.23 29.93
N PHE A 9 20.15 -32.15 29.17
CA PHE A 9 20.96 -31.03 29.66
C PHE A 9 20.28 -29.69 29.42
N TRP A 10 20.09 -29.00 30.54
CA TRP A 10 19.50 -27.67 30.67
C TRP A 10 20.28 -26.62 29.88
N GLY A 11 19.56 -25.83 29.09
CA GLY A 11 20.05 -24.58 28.52
C GLY A 11 18.91 -23.57 28.50
N LYS A 12 18.70 -22.89 29.64
CA LYS A 12 17.94 -21.62 29.67
C LYS A 12 18.57 -20.68 28.64
N LYS A 13 17.78 -20.22 27.66
CA LYS A 13 18.07 -18.97 26.96
C LYS A 13 16.98 -17.97 27.33
N GLU A 14 17.47 -16.87 27.89
CA GLU A 14 16.75 -15.65 28.23
C GLU A 14 15.73 -15.25 27.18
N VAL A 15 14.53 -14.96 27.66
CA VAL A 15 13.54 -14.15 26.96
C VAL A 15 14.03 -12.71 27.09
N ASP A 16 14.67 -12.21 26.03
CA ASP A 16 14.91 -10.77 25.88
C ASP A 16 13.58 -10.08 25.58
N ASP A 17 12.91 -9.67 26.66
CA ASP A 17 11.71 -8.84 26.67
C ASP A 17 12.10 -7.41 26.25
N LYS A 18 12.15 -7.19 24.94
CA LYS A 18 12.44 -5.87 24.37
C LYS A 18 11.12 -5.08 24.32
N PRO A 19 10.99 -3.96 25.04
CA PRO A 19 9.74 -3.21 25.09
C PRO A 19 9.33 -2.74 23.70
N SER A 20 8.10 -3.09 23.33
CA SER A 20 7.41 -2.62 22.14
C SER A 20 7.41 -1.09 22.13
N LYS A 21 7.96 -0.51 21.07
CA LYS A 21 7.88 0.94 20.86
C LYS A 21 6.40 1.32 20.70
N PRO A 22 5.94 2.42 21.32
CA PRO A 22 4.57 2.87 21.17
C PRO A 22 4.26 3.19 19.70
N ALA A 23 3.08 2.76 19.25
CA ALA A 23 2.51 3.13 17.97
C ALA A 23 2.55 4.66 17.82
N LYS A 24 3.25 5.14 16.79
CA LYS A 24 3.35 6.57 16.53
C LYS A 24 2.13 7.03 15.76
N THR A 25 1.42 7.95 16.38
CA THR A 25 0.19 8.57 15.91
C THR A 25 0.36 9.21 14.53
N ARG A 26 -0.62 8.94 13.65
CA ARG A 26 -0.87 9.61 12.37
C ARG A 26 -0.62 11.13 12.49
N PRO A 27 0.03 11.79 11.51
CA PRO A 27 -0.02 13.24 11.40
C PRO A 27 -1.48 13.66 11.27
N SER A 28 -2.04 14.20 12.35
CA SER A 28 -3.42 14.63 12.40
C SER A 28 -3.59 15.89 11.55
N LYS A 29 -4.21 15.73 10.37
CA LYS A 29 -4.86 16.85 9.69
C LYS A 29 -6.07 17.27 10.55
N PRO A 30 -6.36 18.57 10.74
CA PRO A 30 -7.51 19.00 11.52
C PRO A 30 -8.79 18.44 10.89
N ALA A 31 -9.45 17.52 11.60
CA ALA A 31 -10.78 17.06 11.25
C ALA A 31 -11.75 18.24 11.42
N THR A 32 -12.23 18.79 10.31
CA THR A 32 -13.41 19.66 10.33
C THR A 32 -14.63 18.75 10.35
N THR A 33 -14.89 18.14 11.51
CA THR A 33 -16.12 17.38 11.76
C THR A 33 -17.29 18.36 11.86
N LYS A 34 -18.00 18.53 10.75
CA LYS A 34 -19.39 18.97 10.79
C LYS A 34 -20.21 17.84 11.47
N PRO A 35 -21.11 18.13 12.41
CA PRO A 35 -21.94 17.11 13.03
C PRO A 35 -22.74 16.34 11.97
N PRO A 36 -22.83 14.99 12.04
CA PRO A 36 -23.71 14.24 11.18
C PRO A 36 -25.16 14.66 11.41
N THR A 37 -25.88 14.90 10.31
CA THR A 37 -27.30 15.27 10.34
C THR A 37 -28.09 13.99 10.59
N PRO A 38 -29.11 13.97 11.47
CA PRO A 38 -29.92 12.78 11.70
C PRO A 38 -30.70 12.42 10.43
N GLY A 39 -30.38 11.29 9.78
CA GLY A 39 -31.10 10.82 8.59
C GLY A 39 -30.35 9.88 7.63
N ASP A 40 -29.04 9.67 7.80
CA ASP A 40 -28.22 8.84 6.89
C ASP A 40 -27.92 7.42 7.43
N GLU A 41 -28.77 6.88 8.30
CA GLU A 41 -28.66 5.50 8.75
C GLU A 41 -29.51 4.63 7.78
N ASP A 42 -28.88 3.63 7.16
CA ASP A 42 -29.48 2.57 6.31
C ASP A 42 -29.36 2.68 4.78
N LYS A 43 -28.34 3.35 4.24
CA LYS A 43 -27.86 2.98 2.88
C LYS A 43 -26.96 1.76 2.96
N VAL A 44 -27.57 0.57 2.89
CA VAL A 44 -26.86 -0.69 2.65
C VAL A 44 -26.27 -0.65 1.25
N TRP A 45 -24.98 -0.34 1.13
CA TRP A 45 -24.28 -0.37 -0.14
C TRP A 45 -24.12 -1.82 -0.62
N PRO A 46 -24.35 -2.12 -1.92
CA PRO A 46 -24.34 -3.49 -2.46
C PRO A 46 -23.06 -4.31 -2.22
N CYS A 47 -21.98 -3.66 -1.76
CA CYS A 47 -20.71 -4.32 -1.44
C CYS A 47 -20.52 -4.67 0.05
N GLY A 48 -21.53 -4.50 0.91
CA GLY A 48 -21.54 -4.98 2.31
C GLY A 48 -20.57 -4.28 3.28
N LEU A 49 -19.39 -3.85 2.81
CA LEU A 49 -18.28 -3.25 3.57
C LEU A 49 -17.69 -1.99 2.90
N CYS A 50 -18.24 -1.48 1.81
CA CYS A 50 -17.74 -0.20 1.31
C CYS A 50 -18.31 0.95 2.15
N GLY A 51 -17.47 1.94 2.42
CA GLY A 51 -17.91 3.21 2.98
C GLY A 51 -18.56 4.12 1.95
N SER A 52 -18.86 5.34 2.36
CA SER A 52 -19.45 6.38 1.51
C SER A 52 -18.63 6.62 0.23
N PRO A 53 -19.26 7.10 -0.86
CA PRO A 53 -18.54 7.59 -2.03
C PRO A 53 -17.52 8.67 -1.65
N ILE A 54 -16.32 8.57 -2.22
CA ILE A 54 -15.22 9.51 -2.01
C ILE A 54 -14.52 9.83 -3.32
N ASP A 55 -13.87 10.99 -3.34
CA ASP A 55 -13.04 11.44 -4.45
C ASP A 55 -11.56 11.20 -4.13
N VAL A 56 -10.79 10.65 -5.07
CA VAL A 56 -9.37 10.36 -4.85
C VAL A 56 -8.56 10.72 -6.11
N THR A 57 -7.40 11.34 -5.93
CA THR A 57 -6.46 11.58 -7.04
C THR A 57 -5.28 10.63 -6.95
N LEU A 58 -5.01 9.92 -8.05
CA LEU A 58 -3.84 9.06 -8.17
C LEU A 58 -2.86 9.66 -9.18
N HIS A 59 -1.60 9.75 -8.79
CA HIS A 59 -0.48 10.13 -9.62
C HIS A 59 0.42 8.91 -9.84
N VAL A 60 0.92 8.73 -11.04
CA VAL A 60 1.90 7.70 -11.36
C VAL A 60 3.06 8.32 -12.10
N GLU A 61 4.28 8.09 -11.60
CA GLU A 61 5.46 8.70 -12.19
C GLU A 61 6.66 7.76 -12.29
N ASN A 62 7.30 7.86 -13.43
CA ASN A 62 8.58 7.28 -13.73
C ASN A 62 9.43 8.28 -14.51
N THR A 63 10.38 8.88 -13.81
CA THR A 63 11.32 9.86 -14.36
C THR A 63 12.73 9.30 -14.52
N LEU A 64 12.92 8.01 -14.20
CA LEU A 64 14.26 7.43 -14.01
C LEU A 64 14.65 6.41 -15.07
N LYS A 65 13.68 5.73 -15.69
CA LYS A 65 13.92 4.69 -16.70
C LYS A 65 12.87 4.77 -17.81
N GLU A 66 13.16 4.29 -19.00
CA GLU A 66 12.11 4.13 -20.02
C GLU A 66 11.16 2.96 -19.65
N PRO A 67 9.85 3.08 -19.93
CA PRO A 67 9.18 4.24 -20.51
C PRO A 67 8.97 5.36 -19.48
N PHE A 68 9.33 6.59 -19.83
CA PHE A 68 9.08 7.75 -18.96
C PHE A 68 7.60 8.13 -18.98
N PHE A 69 7.04 8.43 -17.82
CA PHE A 69 5.66 8.91 -17.72
C PHE A 69 5.46 9.69 -16.41
N ASN A 70 4.52 10.63 -16.44
CA ASN A 70 4.05 11.36 -15.27
C ASN A 70 2.59 11.71 -15.54
N GLU A 71 1.68 10.94 -14.96
CA GLU A 71 0.26 11.06 -15.21
C GLU A 71 -0.51 11.16 -13.90
N SER A 72 -1.64 11.85 -13.96
CA SER A 72 -2.58 11.98 -12.85
C SER A 72 -3.99 11.64 -13.31
N ILE A 73 -4.76 11.00 -12.45
CA ILE A 73 -6.17 10.73 -12.69
C ILE A 73 -6.99 11.06 -11.44
N PHE A 74 -8.10 11.77 -11.65
CA PHE A 74 -9.09 12.07 -10.63
C PHE A 74 -10.22 11.05 -10.73
N LEU A 75 -10.50 10.37 -9.62
CA LEU A 75 -11.54 9.35 -9.52
C LEU A 75 -12.66 9.89 -8.63
N GLU A 76 -13.80 10.21 -9.24
CA GLU A 76 -14.94 10.83 -8.57
C GLU A 76 -15.95 9.78 -8.09
N GLY A 77 -16.46 9.95 -6.86
CA GLY A 77 -17.63 9.23 -6.37
C GLY A 77 -17.47 7.71 -6.27
N LEU A 78 -16.25 7.21 -6.05
CA LEU A 78 -16.01 5.79 -5.84
C LEU A 78 -16.29 5.42 -4.38
N ASN A 79 -17.00 4.31 -4.15
CA ASN A 79 -17.24 3.84 -2.79
C ASN A 79 -15.92 3.61 -2.05
N GLN A 80 -15.80 4.12 -0.83
CA GLN A 80 -14.60 3.98 0.00
C GLN A 80 -14.28 2.51 0.27
N ARG A 81 -13.06 2.11 -0.10
CA ARG A 81 -12.53 0.74 0.00
C ARG A 81 -11.01 0.77 -0.13
N GLN A 82 -10.35 -0.38 -0.21
CA GLN A 82 -8.91 -0.45 -0.26
C GLN A 82 -8.33 0.20 -1.52
N LEU A 83 -7.15 0.82 -1.40
CA LEU A 83 -6.48 1.60 -2.44
C LEU A 83 -6.30 0.84 -3.76
N PHE A 84 -6.14 -0.49 -3.73
CA PHE A 84 -6.01 -1.28 -4.96
C PHE A 84 -7.25 -1.21 -5.85
N HIS A 85 -8.45 -0.99 -5.30
CA HIS A 85 -9.66 -0.83 -6.10
C HIS A 85 -9.68 0.50 -6.86
N PHE A 86 -9.14 1.56 -6.25
CA PHE A 86 -8.97 2.85 -6.92
C PHE A 86 -7.93 2.73 -8.02
N LEU A 87 -6.82 2.01 -7.76
CA LEU A 87 -5.82 1.74 -8.79
C LEU A 87 -6.38 0.88 -9.94
N HIS A 88 -7.24 -0.09 -9.64
CA HIS A 88 -7.97 -0.86 -10.65
C HIS A 88 -8.85 0.02 -11.53
N GLU A 89 -9.61 0.92 -10.92
CA GLU A 89 -10.45 1.86 -11.67
C GLU A 89 -9.61 2.83 -12.53
N ALA A 90 -8.51 3.35 -11.98
CA ALA A 90 -7.56 4.14 -12.75
C ALA A 90 -7.01 3.39 -13.97
N ALA A 91 -6.70 2.10 -13.83
CA ALA A 91 -6.23 1.26 -14.93
C ALA A 91 -7.29 1.01 -16.02
N ASN A 92 -8.58 1.03 -15.65
CA ASN A 92 -9.69 0.93 -16.60
C ASN A 92 -9.84 2.20 -17.44
N GLN A 93 -9.58 3.37 -16.84
CA GLN A 93 -9.73 4.67 -17.49
C GLN A 93 -8.47 5.13 -18.24
N ASN A 94 -7.28 4.85 -17.71
CA ASN A 94 -6.00 5.24 -18.31
C ASN A 94 -5.02 4.06 -18.33
N LYS A 95 -4.58 3.67 -19.53
CA LYS A 95 -3.69 2.52 -19.75
C LYS A 95 -2.33 2.66 -19.06
N ILE A 96 -1.88 3.88 -18.75
CA ILE A 96 -0.62 4.12 -18.03
C ILE A 96 -0.71 3.60 -16.58
N PHE A 97 -1.90 3.54 -16.00
CA PHE A 97 -2.11 2.99 -14.66
C PHE A 97 -2.22 1.47 -14.64
N ARG A 98 -2.13 0.77 -15.79
CA ARG A 98 -2.15 -0.71 -15.82
C ARG A 98 -1.03 -1.27 -14.95
N PHE A 99 -1.40 -2.11 -14.00
CA PHE A 99 -0.46 -2.67 -13.04
C PHE A 99 -0.57 -4.19 -12.97
N SER A 100 0.43 -4.81 -12.34
CA SER A 100 0.38 -6.21 -11.91
C SER A 100 0.73 -6.29 -10.43
N MET A 101 0.24 -7.33 -9.76
CA MET A 101 0.46 -7.54 -8.33
C MET A 101 0.65 -9.03 -8.02
N THR A 102 1.46 -9.30 -7.01
CA THR A 102 1.71 -10.65 -6.49
C THR A 102 1.20 -10.72 -5.06
N HIS A 103 0.53 -11.82 -4.74
CA HIS A 103 0.09 -12.14 -3.39
C HIS A 103 1.20 -12.87 -2.63
N TYR A 104 1.62 -12.31 -1.49
CA TYR A 104 2.69 -12.85 -0.65
C TYR A 104 2.16 -13.61 0.58
N GLY A 105 0.91 -14.05 0.54
CA GLY A 105 0.25 -14.74 1.65
C GLY A 105 -0.52 -13.78 2.57
N ALA A 106 -1.27 -14.36 3.50
CA ALA A 106 -2.23 -13.63 4.34
C ALA A 106 -1.59 -12.52 5.19
N GLU A 107 -0.36 -12.71 5.66
CA GLU A 107 0.34 -11.76 6.53
C GLU A 107 0.85 -10.50 5.80
N LEU A 108 1.16 -10.62 4.51
CA LEU A 108 1.79 -9.55 3.72
C LEU A 108 0.84 -8.93 2.69
N GLY A 109 -0.17 -9.67 2.24
CA GLY A 109 -1.15 -9.20 1.27
C GLY A 109 -0.59 -9.08 -0.14
N PHE A 110 -1.06 -8.06 -0.87
CA PHE A 110 -0.68 -7.82 -2.26
C PHE A 110 0.37 -6.73 -2.37
N MET A 111 1.38 -7.00 -3.20
CA MET A 111 2.40 -6.04 -3.57
C MET A 111 2.30 -5.73 -5.06
N ILE A 112 2.46 -4.45 -5.42
CA ILE A 112 2.53 -4.04 -6.82
C ILE A 112 3.89 -4.43 -7.39
N ASP A 113 3.88 -5.28 -8.40
CA ASP A 113 5.09 -5.71 -9.09
C ASP A 113 5.46 -4.75 -10.21
N SER A 114 4.48 -4.26 -10.96
CA SER A 114 4.72 -3.39 -12.11
C SER A 114 3.62 -2.36 -12.31
N ILE A 115 3.96 -1.19 -12.87
CA ILE A 115 2.99 -0.23 -13.41
C ILE A 115 3.46 0.19 -14.81
N ASN A 116 2.53 0.29 -15.75
CA ASN A 116 2.79 0.55 -17.17
C ASN A 116 3.84 -0.39 -17.80
N GLY A 117 3.82 -1.66 -17.40
CA GLY A 117 4.80 -2.66 -17.83
C GLY A 117 6.20 -2.54 -17.19
N LEU A 118 6.49 -1.47 -16.45
CA LEU A 118 7.75 -1.30 -15.73
C LEU A 118 7.72 -2.07 -14.40
N LYS A 119 8.55 -3.10 -14.32
CA LYS A 119 8.63 -4.00 -13.17
C LYS A 119 9.53 -3.45 -12.06
N SER A 120 9.25 -3.87 -10.84
CA SER A 120 10.16 -3.81 -9.71
C SER A 120 11.39 -4.67 -10.02
N GLU A 121 12.57 -4.19 -9.63
CA GLU A 121 13.84 -4.82 -10.01
C GLU A 121 14.70 -5.11 -8.80
N TRP A 122 15.39 -6.24 -8.80
CA TRP A 122 16.45 -6.52 -7.85
C TRP A 122 17.74 -5.83 -8.30
N VAL A 123 18.22 -4.86 -7.52
CA VAL A 123 19.46 -4.14 -7.79
C VAL A 123 20.37 -4.28 -6.58
N ASN A 124 21.58 -4.81 -6.78
CA ASN A 124 22.57 -5.03 -5.71
C ASN A 124 22.00 -5.79 -4.50
N GLY A 125 21.18 -6.82 -4.75
CA GLY A 125 20.55 -7.63 -3.70
C GLY A 125 19.42 -6.93 -2.93
N LYS A 126 18.95 -5.76 -3.37
CA LYS A 126 17.80 -5.06 -2.79
C LYS A 126 16.69 -4.96 -3.82
N LEU A 127 15.47 -5.32 -3.41
CA LEU A 127 14.28 -5.13 -4.22
C LEU A 127 13.94 -3.65 -4.26
N ASN A 128 14.04 -3.07 -5.45
CA ASN A 128 13.58 -1.72 -5.74
C ASN A 128 12.12 -1.82 -6.20
N TYR A 129 11.21 -1.55 -5.26
CA TYR A 129 9.76 -1.64 -5.44
C TYR A 129 9.11 -0.28 -5.75
N TRP A 130 7.89 -0.33 -6.27
CA TRP A 130 7.03 0.83 -6.45
C TRP A 130 6.66 1.45 -5.12
N ARG A 131 7.04 2.71 -4.91
CA ARG A 131 6.74 3.42 -3.68
C ARG A 131 5.38 4.09 -3.78
N ILE A 132 4.57 3.93 -2.74
CA ILE A 132 3.29 4.59 -2.58
C ILE A 132 3.50 5.73 -1.59
N LEU A 133 3.26 6.95 -2.03
CA LEU A 133 3.49 8.15 -1.24
C LEU A 133 2.18 8.95 -1.16
N TYR A 134 2.00 9.72 -0.10
CA TYR A 134 1.10 10.86 -0.13
C TYR A 134 1.65 11.95 -1.06
N ILE A 135 0.80 12.85 -1.52
CA ILE A 135 1.20 14.00 -2.36
C ILE A 135 2.31 14.86 -1.74
N ASN A 136 2.39 14.91 -0.40
CA ASN A 136 3.45 15.62 0.33
C ASN A 136 4.81 14.88 0.32
N GLY A 137 4.90 13.73 -0.34
CA GLY A 137 6.10 12.91 -0.47
C GLY A 137 6.34 11.91 0.67
N THR A 138 5.47 11.87 1.69
CA THR A 138 5.56 10.92 2.81
C THR A 138 5.21 9.53 2.32
N ALA A 139 6.03 8.54 2.65
CA ALA A 139 5.75 7.15 2.30
C ALA A 139 4.54 6.62 3.07
N LEU A 140 3.70 5.88 2.37
CA LEU A 140 2.57 5.17 2.98
C LEU A 140 3.10 3.96 3.76
N GLU A 141 2.66 3.81 5.00
CA GLU A 141 3.08 2.69 5.86
C GLU A 141 2.35 1.37 5.51
N PHE A 142 1.21 1.47 4.84
CA PHE A 142 0.34 0.35 4.50
C PHE A 142 0.37 0.06 2.99
N GLY A 143 0.17 -1.21 2.63
CA GLY A 143 0.09 -1.65 1.24
C GLY A 143 -1.26 -1.31 0.59
N VAL A 144 -1.33 -1.45 -0.74
CA VAL A 144 -2.56 -1.15 -1.51
C VAL A 144 -3.75 -2.03 -1.14
N SER A 145 -3.51 -3.23 -0.60
CA SER A 145 -4.57 -4.16 -0.19
C SER A 145 -5.09 -3.93 1.22
N THR A 146 -4.47 -3.04 2.00
CA THR A 146 -4.87 -2.78 3.39
C THR A 146 -5.23 -1.33 3.64
N PHE A 147 -4.59 -0.40 2.93
CA PHE A 147 -4.88 1.01 3.08
C PHE A 147 -6.23 1.39 2.50
N ILE A 148 -7.05 2.13 3.26
CA ILE A 148 -8.35 2.67 2.85
C ILE A 148 -8.22 4.20 2.76
N PRO A 149 -8.32 4.80 1.57
CA PRO A 149 -8.27 6.26 1.39
C PRO A 149 -9.43 6.99 2.05
N GLU A 150 -9.21 8.25 2.41
CA GLU A 150 -10.24 9.22 2.79
C GLU A 150 -10.62 10.13 1.61
N ASP A 151 -11.73 10.85 1.76
CA ASP A 151 -12.18 11.81 0.76
C ASP A 151 -11.11 12.88 0.47
N LYS A 152 -10.84 13.08 -0.81
CA LYS A 152 -9.83 13.99 -1.39
C LYS A 152 -8.40 13.63 -1.05
N ASP A 153 -8.13 12.38 -0.70
CA ASP A 153 -6.76 11.92 -0.60
C ASP A 153 -6.07 11.89 -1.97
N GLU A 154 -4.76 12.18 -1.96
CA GLU A 154 -3.92 12.22 -3.15
C GLU A 154 -2.67 11.37 -2.94
N PHE A 155 -2.41 10.46 -3.88
CA PHE A 155 -1.30 9.50 -3.80
C PHE A 155 -0.39 9.54 -5.01
N ILE A 156 0.89 9.26 -4.81
CA ILE A 156 1.90 9.10 -5.85
C ILE A 156 2.42 7.67 -5.85
N PHE A 157 2.30 6.99 -6.99
CA PHE A 157 2.98 5.75 -7.31
C PHE A 157 4.28 6.08 -8.05
N ARG A 158 5.39 6.08 -7.31
CA ARG A 158 6.70 6.45 -7.83
C ARG A 158 7.52 5.21 -8.16
N SER A 159 8.05 5.20 -9.38
CA SER A 159 8.93 4.14 -9.85
C SER A 159 10.16 3.96 -8.95
N PRO A 160 10.72 2.73 -8.92
CA PRO A 160 11.92 2.47 -8.15
C PRO A 160 13.15 3.19 -8.73
N SER A 161 14.02 3.72 -7.86
CA SER A 161 15.24 4.40 -8.30
C SER A 161 16.36 3.41 -8.54
N SER A 162 16.60 3.06 -9.80
CA SER A 162 17.89 2.48 -10.21
C SER A 162 18.65 3.52 -11.03
N LYS A 163 19.60 4.21 -10.40
CA LYS A 163 20.65 4.87 -11.20
C LYS A 163 21.41 3.75 -11.90
N MET A 164 21.21 3.56 -13.21
CA MET A 164 22.16 2.80 -14.00
C MET A 164 23.50 3.52 -13.89
N LYS A 165 24.47 2.94 -13.18
CA LYS A 165 25.87 3.30 -13.40
C LYS A 165 26.15 2.91 -14.85
N LYS A 166 26.37 3.90 -15.72
CA LYS A 166 26.98 3.65 -17.02
C LYS A 166 28.31 2.95 -16.74
N SER A 167 28.42 1.69 -17.15
CA SER A 167 29.70 0.99 -17.23
C SER A 167 30.48 1.48 -18.44
#